data_AF-A0A7V2UX54-F1
#
_entry.id   AF-A0A7V2UX54-F1
#
_cell.length_a   1.000
_cell.length_b   1.000
_cell.length_c   1.000
_cell.angle_alpha   90.00
_cell.angle_beta   90.00
_cell.angle_gamma   90.00
#
_symmetry.space_group_name_H-M   'P 1'
#
loop_
_entity.id
_entity.type
_entity.pdbx_description
1 polymer ?
#
loop_
_entity_poly.entity_id
_entity_poly.type
_entity_poly.pdbx_seq_one_letter_code
_entity_poly.pdbx_strand_id
1 'polypeptide(L)'
;MRPCRHAAIAAIGLALPAAIPAAAQEMPSQVATRTEKADYLPAVALCREAVELIGTDPRTAADKLTEVIDNAKVKKVECLLRIELRPSEYTPPYAFTPYRYRGQAWVALAQRDAANAARHLARAVEDFQKSLAAGVTASGDLLKAAQASLEEAKAAAAKPPLTTGPAPPPAEDAVLKFKPGWQRLVDQGRYRSALAAVAQATALPEADRKRFEADTRRLCADAVIDALGKYRRSLGGIEKMADVTAMTAAEFDRAFALPAPDELVDPPPACAWARSLTAAFQEIRSGKSAPAALLPVAAGAVPLAEKGDPQWFQAVEPLAFKELQTAIQKEVEGARDAPQAARDAARKRAEALLGAWKPFVGGLSPAFLAAQPDVARHDKDLADAMAGFPVELKALDSVDLGACFVAPNPDQSLQEVRKALEAMDPTTGPPLAVESRRLLYTRLAIVGALQALLAGRTEDEAARSLQPYRSKLQAAGGPLDAKAYGPRVERVLQLLLAQGG
;
A
#
# COMPACT_ATOMS: atom_id res chain seq x y z
N MET A 1 20.29 -38.28 0.20
CA MET A 1 21.38 -37.70 -0.62
C MET A 1 21.19 -38.07 -2.08
N ARG A 2 20.64 -37.14 -2.87
CA ARG A 2 20.83 -36.92 -4.32
C ARG A 2 20.48 -35.44 -4.58
N PRO A 3 21.16 -34.74 -5.49
CA PRO A 3 21.41 -33.31 -5.36
C PRO A 3 20.30 -32.45 -5.97
N CYS A 4 20.11 -31.28 -5.34
CA CYS A 4 19.20 -30.23 -5.76
C CYS A 4 19.65 -29.63 -7.10
N ARG A 5 18.68 -29.51 -8.00
CA ARG A 5 18.73 -28.74 -9.24
C ARG A 5 19.00 -27.27 -8.92
N HIS A 6 20.06 -26.71 -9.49
CA HIS A 6 20.14 -25.27 -9.72
C HIS A 6 19.17 -24.94 -10.86
N ALA A 7 18.14 -24.14 -10.58
CA ALA A 7 17.35 -23.49 -11.61
C ALA A 7 17.61 -22.00 -11.55
N ALA A 8 18.24 -21.53 -12.62
CA ALA A 8 18.55 -20.16 -12.93
C ALA A 8 17.29 -19.28 -13.00
N ILE A 9 17.52 -18.00 -12.76
CA ILE A 9 16.64 -16.87 -13.04
C ILE A 9 15.99 -17.05 -14.42
N ALA A 10 14.68 -17.25 -14.45
CA ALA A 10 13.90 -17.25 -15.68
C ALA A 10 13.79 -15.80 -16.18
N ALA A 11 14.59 -15.49 -17.21
CA ALA A 11 14.38 -14.35 -18.08
C ALA A 11 12.93 -14.39 -18.62
N ILE A 12 12.34 -13.20 -18.78
CA ILE A 12 11.12 -13.01 -19.56
C ILE A 12 11.37 -13.63 -20.93
N GLY A 13 10.77 -14.80 -21.15
CA GLY A 13 10.84 -15.50 -22.42
C GLY A 13 10.16 -14.63 -23.46
N LEU A 14 10.95 -13.88 -24.22
CA LEU A 14 10.60 -13.45 -25.56
C LEU A 14 10.32 -14.73 -26.35
N ALA A 15 9.05 -15.12 -26.41
CA ALA A 15 8.59 -16.10 -27.37
C ALA A 15 9.14 -15.69 -28.74
N LEU A 16 9.72 -16.65 -29.47
CA LEU A 16 10.21 -16.44 -30.83
C LEU A 16 9.17 -15.62 -31.61
N PRO A 17 9.59 -14.58 -32.35
CA PRO A 17 8.63 -13.81 -33.14
C PRO A 17 7.99 -14.78 -34.12
N ALA A 18 6.67 -14.99 -33.98
CA ALA A 18 5.87 -15.61 -35.02
C ALA A 18 6.23 -14.87 -36.32
N ALA A 19 6.66 -15.62 -37.33
CA ALA A 19 7.06 -15.05 -38.60
C ALA A 19 5.97 -14.07 -39.05
N ILE A 20 6.36 -12.83 -39.33
CA ILE A 20 5.44 -11.82 -39.86
C ILE A 20 4.81 -12.46 -41.11
N PRO A 21 3.49 -12.65 -41.16
CA PRO A 21 2.85 -13.30 -42.29
C PRO A 21 3.27 -12.57 -43.56
N ALA A 22 3.51 -13.29 -44.66
CA ALA A 22 4.04 -12.71 -45.91
C ALA A 22 3.23 -11.48 -46.36
N ALA A 23 1.92 -11.48 -46.12
CA ALA A 23 1.01 -10.38 -46.40
C ALA A 23 1.27 -9.07 -45.59
N ALA A 24 2.05 -9.12 -44.51
CA ALA A 24 2.44 -7.95 -43.72
C ALA A 24 3.81 -7.39 -44.13
N GLN A 25 4.52 -8.00 -45.10
CA GLN A 25 5.78 -7.48 -45.63
C GLN A 25 5.57 -6.32 -46.62
N GLU A 26 4.38 -6.20 -47.20
CA GLU A 26 4.04 -5.14 -48.17
C GLU A 26 3.47 -3.87 -47.52
N MET A 27 3.31 -3.85 -46.19
CA MET A 27 2.73 -2.71 -45.48
C MET A 27 3.74 -1.56 -45.31
N PRO A 28 3.29 -0.30 -45.29
CA PRO A 28 4.16 0.83 -45.01
C PRO A 28 4.75 0.70 -43.60
N SER A 29 6.09 0.72 -43.52
CA SER A 29 6.80 0.70 -42.25
C SER A 29 6.78 2.08 -41.61
N GLN A 30 6.31 2.16 -40.37
CA GLN A 30 6.26 3.41 -39.61
C GLN A 30 6.93 3.27 -38.25
N VAL A 31 7.55 4.35 -37.80
CA VAL A 31 8.25 4.41 -36.52
C VAL A 31 7.49 5.34 -35.58
N ALA A 32 7.05 4.83 -34.43
CA ALA A 32 6.62 5.64 -33.30
C ALA A 32 7.86 6.08 -32.51
N THR A 33 8.01 7.39 -32.37
CA THR A 33 9.14 8.02 -31.68
C THR A 33 9.06 7.77 -30.18
N ARG A 34 10.17 8.00 -29.47
CA ARG A 34 10.23 7.82 -28.01
C ARG A 34 9.17 8.60 -27.24
N THR A 35 8.78 9.78 -27.69
CA THR A 35 7.75 10.61 -27.05
C THR A 35 6.35 10.03 -27.20
N GLU A 36 6.11 9.24 -28.25
CA GLU A 36 4.83 8.58 -28.52
C GLU A 36 4.74 7.18 -27.85
N LYS A 37 5.85 6.68 -27.29
CA LYS A 37 5.95 5.33 -26.70
C LYS A 37 4.86 5.04 -25.67
N ALA A 38 4.52 6.01 -24.83
CA ALA A 38 3.53 5.85 -23.77
C ALA A 38 2.11 5.60 -24.31
N ASP A 39 1.82 6.04 -25.55
CA ASP A 39 0.52 5.85 -26.18
C ASP A 39 0.48 4.57 -27.03
N TYR A 40 1.56 4.25 -27.77
CA TYR A 40 1.57 3.08 -28.66
C TYR A 40 1.81 1.75 -27.96
N LEU A 41 2.56 1.69 -26.85
CA LEU A 41 2.76 0.42 -26.14
C LEU A 41 1.44 -0.16 -25.58
N PRO A 42 0.60 0.63 -24.88
CA PRO A 42 -0.73 0.15 -24.47
C PRO A 42 -1.63 -0.18 -25.66
N ALA A 43 -1.62 0.63 -26.72
CA ALA A 43 -2.44 0.38 -27.91
C ALA A 43 -2.09 -0.95 -28.61
N VAL A 44 -0.80 -1.27 -28.73
CA VAL A 44 -0.33 -2.55 -29.27
C VAL A 44 -0.73 -3.72 -28.37
N ALA A 45 -0.59 -3.58 -27.05
CA ALA A 45 -1.01 -4.61 -26.10
C ALA A 45 -2.52 -4.87 -26.19
N LEU A 46 -3.32 -3.80 -26.21
CA LEU A 46 -4.78 -3.86 -26.32
C LEU A 46 -5.23 -4.50 -27.64
N CYS A 47 -4.55 -4.17 -28.75
CA CYS A 47 -4.81 -4.77 -30.05
C CYS A 47 -4.50 -6.29 -30.05
N ARG A 48 -3.42 -6.74 -29.39
CA ARG A 48 -3.10 -8.17 -29.27
C ARG A 48 -4.14 -8.92 -28.45
N GLU A 49 -4.51 -8.39 -27.30
CA GLU A 49 -5.58 -8.95 -26.47
C GLU A 49 -6.89 -9.07 -27.26
N ALA A 50 -7.25 -8.04 -28.03
CA ALA A 50 -8.45 -8.07 -28.84
C ALA A 50 -8.42 -9.17 -29.90
N VAL A 51 -7.27 -9.42 -30.55
CA VAL A 51 -7.13 -10.49 -31.56
C VAL A 51 -7.39 -11.87 -30.95
N GLU A 52 -6.85 -12.15 -29.77
CA GLU A 52 -7.11 -13.42 -29.05
C GLU A 52 -8.59 -13.59 -28.67
N LEU A 53 -9.32 -12.48 -28.50
CA LEU A 53 -10.74 -12.47 -28.16
C LEU A 53 -11.67 -12.62 -29.37
N ILE A 54 -11.23 -12.38 -30.62
CA ILE A 54 -12.11 -12.44 -31.80
C ILE A 54 -12.88 -13.78 -31.88
N GLY A 55 -12.20 -14.89 -31.58
CA GLY A 55 -12.81 -16.22 -31.64
C GLY A 55 -13.70 -16.57 -30.44
N THR A 56 -13.52 -15.93 -29.29
CA THR A 56 -14.16 -16.32 -28.01
C THR A 56 -15.20 -15.30 -27.54
N ASP A 57 -14.85 -14.01 -27.57
CA ASP A 57 -15.71 -12.88 -27.25
C ASP A 57 -15.49 -11.73 -28.28
N PRO A 58 -16.12 -11.84 -29.47
CA PRO A 58 -15.93 -10.87 -30.53
C PRO A 58 -16.53 -9.50 -30.20
N ARG A 59 -17.41 -9.39 -29.20
CA ARG A 59 -17.93 -8.09 -28.78
C ARG A 59 -16.87 -7.29 -28.04
N THR A 60 -16.29 -7.89 -27.01
CA THR A 60 -15.21 -7.26 -26.24
C THR A 60 -14.01 -6.97 -27.13
N ALA A 61 -13.70 -7.84 -28.10
CA ALA A 61 -12.67 -7.59 -29.11
C ALA A 61 -12.96 -6.31 -29.92
N ALA A 62 -14.18 -6.15 -30.45
CA ALA A 62 -14.58 -4.99 -31.23
C ALA A 62 -14.56 -3.68 -30.41
N ASP A 63 -14.98 -3.73 -29.14
CA ASP A 63 -14.99 -2.58 -28.25
C ASP A 63 -13.54 -2.14 -27.90
N LYS A 64 -12.64 -3.07 -27.59
CA LYS A 64 -11.20 -2.79 -27.38
C LYS A 64 -10.53 -2.18 -28.62
N LEU A 65 -10.82 -2.70 -29.81
CA LEU A 65 -10.27 -2.17 -31.06
C LEU A 65 -10.83 -0.78 -31.39
N THR A 66 -12.07 -0.50 -31.00
CA THR A 66 -12.65 0.83 -31.10
C THR A 66 -11.93 1.83 -30.20
N GLU A 67 -11.60 1.44 -28.97
CA GLU A 67 -10.78 2.28 -28.07
C GLU A 67 -9.41 2.63 -28.70
N VAL A 68 -8.76 1.65 -29.34
CA VAL A 68 -7.49 1.90 -30.05
C VAL A 68 -7.67 2.89 -31.21
N ILE A 69 -8.73 2.72 -32.01
CA ILE A 69 -9.01 3.54 -33.21
C ILE A 69 -9.43 4.97 -32.84
N ASP A 70 -10.22 5.14 -31.78
CA ASP A 70 -10.75 6.44 -31.36
C ASP A 70 -9.74 7.24 -30.51
N ASN A 71 -8.62 6.62 -30.11
CA ASN A 71 -7.57 7.31 -29.39
C ASN A 71 -6.82 8.30 -30.31
N ALA A 72 -7.14 9.58 -30.19
CA ALA A 72 -6.55 10.66 -30.98
C ALA A 72 -5.01 10.80 -30.90
N LYS A 73 -4.37 10.17 -29.89
CA LYS A 73 -2.90 10.13 -29.77
C LYS A 73 -2.27 9.06 -30.65
N VAL A 74 -3.03 8.04 -31.05
CA VAL A 74 -2.58 6.93 -31.91
C VAL A 74 -2.86 7.28 -33.38
N LYS A 75 -1.93 8.00 -34.00
CA LYS A 75 -2.08 8.52 -35.38
C LYS A 75 -1.65 7.54 -36.48
N LYS A 76 -0.78 6.59 -36.16
CA LYS A 76 -0.15 5.65 -37.10
C LYS A 76 -0.88 4.31 -36.98
N VAL A 77 -1.84 4.08 -37.85
CA VAL A 77 -2.67 2.86 -37.90
C VAL A 77 -2.51 2.18 -39.27
N GLU A 78 -2.86 0.90 -39.36
CA GLU A 78 -2.75 0.09 -40.59
C GLU A 78 -1.32 0.08 -41.18
N CYS A 79 -0.31 -0.08 -40.31
CA CYS A 79 1.09 -0.02 -40.69
C CYS A 79 1.93 -1.11 -40.02
N LEU A 80 3.14 -1.34 -40.54
CA LEU A 80 4.13 -2.15 -39.84
C LEU A 80 4.87 -1.25 -38.84
N LEU A 81 4.46 -1.34 -37.58
CA LEU A 81 4.86 -0.41 -36.53
C LEU A 81 6.13 -0.86 -35.81
N ARG A 82 7.08 0.07 -35.64
CA ARG A 82 8.23 -0.06 -34.74
C ARG A 82 8.18 1.06 -33.71
N ILE A 83 8.35 0.74 -32.43
CA ILE A 83 8.33 1.73 -31.35
C ILE A 83 9.75 1.90 -30.83
N GLU A 84 10.25 3.14 -30.84
CA GLU A 84 11.57 3.47 -30.29
C GLU A 84 11.55 3.40 -28.75
N LEU A 85 12.31 2.46 -28.18
CA LEU A 85 12.42 2.27 -26.73
C LEU A 85 13.51 3.16 -26.12
N ARG A 86 14.63 3.29 -26.84
CA ARG A 86 15.80 4.15 -26.56
C ARG A 86 16.37 4.64 -27.91
N PRO A 87 17.26 5.66 -27.95
CA PRO A 87 17.85 6.12 -29.20
C PRO A 87 18.42 4.96 -30.02
N SER A 88 17.88 4.76 -31.22
CA SER A 88 18.24 3.66 -32.15
C SER A 88 17.88 2.24 -31.70
N GLU A 89 17.15 2.06 -30.59
CA GLU A 89 16.64 0.78 -30.11
C GLU A 89 15.13 0.70 -30.32
N TYR A 90 14.68 -0.26 -31.12
CA TYR A 90 13.26 -0.38 -31.53
C TYR A 90 12.67 -1.72 -31.13
N THR A 91 11.36 -1.74 -30.88
CA THR A 91 10.62 -3.01 -30.78
C THR A 91 10.70 -3.81 -32.09
N PRO A 92 10.50 -5.14 -32.02
CA PRO A 92 10.24 -5.93 -33.21
C PRO A 92 9.07 -5.32 -34.02
N PRO A 93 9.12 -5.35 -35.36
CA PRO A 93 8.03 -4.86 -36.19
C PRO A 93 6.72 -5.59 -35.87
N TYR A 94 5.64 -4.84 -35.68
CA TYR A 94 4.31 -5.37 -35.39
C TYR A 94 3.31 -4.92 -36.45
N ALA A 95 2.54 -5.85 -37.01
CA ALA A 95 1.50 -5.54 -37.97
C ALA A 95 0.29 -4.89 -37.26
N PHE A 96 0.30 -3.56 -37.15
CA PHE A 96 -0.69 -2.80 -36.41
C PHE A 96 -1.86 -2.46 -37.32
N THR A 97 -2.83 -3.37 -37.42
CA THR A 97 -4.01 -3.29 -38.33
C THR A 97 -5.35 -3.31 -37.59
N PRO A 98 -5.62 -2.33 -36.72
CA PRO A 98 -6.79 -2.36 -35.85
C PRO A 98 -8.13 -2.36 -36.61
N TYR A 99 -8.25 -1.69 -37.77
CA TYR A 99 -9.47 -1.74 -38.58
C TYR A 99 -9.71 -3.14 -39.15
N ARG A 100 -8.66 -3.78 -39.70
CA ARG A 100 -8.77 -5.16 -40.20
C ARG A 100 -9.26 -6.11 -39.10
N TYR A 101 -8.66 -6.04 -37.91
CA TYR A 101 -9.05 -6.91 -36.80
C TYR A 101 -10.46 -6.59 -36.30
N ARG A 102 -10.88 -5.32 -36.30
CA ARG A 102 -12.24 -4.94 -35.87
C ARG A 102 -13.29 -5.43 -36.86
N GLY A 103 -12.99 -5.36 -38.16
CA GLY A 103 -13.82 -5.96 -39.20
C GLY A 103 -14.02 -7.47 -39.00
N GLN A 104 -12.95 -8.20 -38.65
CA GLN A 104 -13.04 -9.63 -38.33
C GLN A 104 -13.90 -9.91 -37.09
N ALA A 105 -13.77 -9.08 -36.04
CA ALA A 105 -14.63 -9.16 -34.87
C ALA A 105 -16.11 -8.93 -35.22
N TRP A 106 -16.41 -7.97 -36.11
CA TRP A 106 -17.78 -7.75 -36.59
C TRP A 106 -18.34 -8.94 -37.39
N VAL A 107 -17.53 -9.59 -38.23
CA VAL A 107 -17.94 -10.81 -38.94
C VAL A 107 -18.25 -11.93 -37.95
N ALA A 108 -17.38 -12.16 -36.95
CA ALA A 108 -17.61 -13.16 -35.91
C ALA A 108 -18.87 -12.86 -35.07
N LEU A 109 -19.18 -11.59 -34.81
CA LEU A 109 -20.44 -11.19 -34.19
C LEU A 109 -21.65 -11.49 -35.05
N ALA A 110 -21.59 -11.21 -36.36
CA ALA A 110 -22.69 -11.50 -37.28
C ALA A 110 -23.03 -13.00 -37.32
N GLN A 111 -22.03 -13.87 -37.18
CA GLN A 111 -22.24 -15.33 -37.11
C GLN A 111 -22.93 -15.77 -35.81
N ARG A 112 -22.79 -15.00 -34.72
CA ARG A 112 -23.37 -15.32 -33.40
C ARG A 112 -24.71 -14.63 -33.16
N ASP A 113 -24.96 -13.52 -33.82
CA ASP A 113 -26.17 -12.70 -33.71
C ASP A 113 -26.84 -12.55 -35.08
N ALA A 114 -27.56 -13.61 -35.50
CA ALA A 114 -28.25 -13.65 -36.78
C ALA A 114 -29.28 -12.51 -36.94
N ALA A 115 -29.91 -12.07 -35.85
CA ALA A 115 -30.90 -10.99 -35.88
C ALA A 115 -30.28 -9.64 -36.26
N ASN A 116 -29.02 -9.39 -35.86
CA ASN A 116 -28.29 -8.16 -36.19
C ASN A 116 -27.20 -8.38 -37.26
N ALA A 117 -27.16 -9.55 -37.91
CA ALA A 117 -26.08 -9.94 -38.81
C ALA A 117 -25.80 -8.89 -39.90
N ALA A 118 -26.84 -8.38 -40.57
CA ALA A 118 -26.69 -7.36 -41.62
C ALA A 118 -26.03 -6.06 -41.10
N ARG A 119 -26.37 -5.62 -39.87
CA ARG A 119 -25.78 -4.42 -39.27
C ARG A 119 -24.30 -4.64 -38.95
N HIS A 120 -23.95 -5.80 -38.39
CA HIS A 120 -22.57 -6.15 -38.08
C HIS A 120 -21.72 -6.28 -39.34
N LEU A 121 -22.23 -6.95 -40.37
CA LEU A 121 -21.55 -7.10 -41.66
C LEU A 121 -21.36 -5.76 -42.37
N ALA A 122 -22.31 -4.82 -42.29
CA ALA A 122 -22.12 -3.48 -42.83
C ALA A 122 -20.94 -2.73 -42.19
N ARG A 123 -20.77 -2.84 -40.86
CA ARG A 123 -19.61 -2.27 -40.15
C ARG A 123 -18.30 -2.98 -40.52
N ALA A 124 -18.35 -4.30 -40.68
CA ALA A 124 -17.19 -5.07 -41.13
C ALA A 124 -16.71 -4.59 -42.51
N VAL A 125 -17.64 -4.37 -43.44
CA VAL A 125 -17.36 -3.84 -44.79
C VAL A 125 -16.68 -2.46 -44.69
N GLU A 126 -17.19 -1.54 -43.87
CA GLU A 126 -16.59 -0.22 -43.67
C GLU A 126 -15.14 -0.32 -43.14
N ASP A 127 -14.92 -1.15 -42.12
CA ASP A 127 -13.59 -1.33 -41.53
C ASP A 127 -12.60 -1.97 -42.51
N PHE A 128 -13.03 -2.97 -43.30
CA PHE A 128 -12.18 -3.55 -44.34
C PHE A 128 -11.89 -2.59 -45.49
N GLN A 129 -12.84 -1.72 -45.86
CA GLN A 129 -12.60 -0.65 -46.84
C GLN A 129 -11.54 0.34 -46.34
N LYS A 130 -11.63 0.77 -45.08
CA LYS A 130 -10.63 1.66 -44.45
C LYS A 130 -9.25 1.01 -44.41
N SER A 131 -9.17 -0.26 -44.02
CA SER A 131 -7.91 -1.02 -43.99
C SER A 131 -7.30 -1.18 -45.40
N LEU A 132 -8.12 -1.48 -46.41
CA LEU A 132 -7.67 -1.60 -47.79
C LEU A 132 -7.19 -0.25 -48.35
N ALA A 133 -7.91 0.85 -48.06
CA ALA A 133 -7.52 2.20 -48.45
C ALA A 133 -6.19 2.64 -47.81
N ALA A 134 -5.85 2.10 -46.64
CA ALA A 134 -4.57 2.33 -45.96
C ALA A 134 -3.43 1.43 -46.47
N GLY A 135 -3.67 0.57 -47.47
CA GLY A 135 -2.65 -0.26 -48.12
C GLY A 135 -2.53 -1.68 -47.58
N VAL A 136 -3.47 -2.15 -46.75
CA VAL A 136 -3.47 -3.54 -46.26
C VAL A 136 -4.20 -4.43 -47.27
N THR A 137 -3.44 -4.93 -48.26
CA THR A 137 -3.96 -5.74 -49.38
C THR A 137 -4.71 -6.99 -48.95
N ALA A 138 -4.28 -7.61 -47.83
CA ALA A 138 -4.93 -8.77 -47.23
C ALA A 138 -6.40 -8.52 -46.81
N SER A 139 -6.84 -7.27 -46.68
CA SER A 139 -8.23 -6.92 -46.39
C SER A 139 -9.14 -7.02 -47.62
N GLY A 140 -8.59 -7.17 -48.83
CA GLY A 140 -9.35 -7.24 -50.07
C GLY A 140 -10.25 -8.48 -50.17
N ASP A 141 -9.74 -9.66 -49.85
CA ASP A 141 -10.55 -10.89 -49.89
C ASP A 141 -11.57 -10.93 -48.73
N LEU A 142 -11.20 -10.39 -47.57
CA LEU A 142 -12.09 -10.24 -46.43
C LEU A 142 -13.26 -9.29 -46.75
N LEU A 143 -12.98 -8.19 -47.45
CA LEU A 143 -14.01 -7.25 -47.91
C LEU A 143 -15.00 -7.92 -48.85
N LYS A 144 -14.53 -8.66 -49.86
CA LYS A 144 -15.39 -9.39 -50.81
C LYS A 144 -16.27 -10.41 -50.09
N ALA A 145 -15.70 -11.18 -49.16
CA ALA A 145 -16.45 -12.15 -48.37
C ALA A 145 -17.52 -11.47 -47.50
N ALA A 146 -17.17 -10.39 -46.80
CA ALA A 146 -18.12 -9.64 -45.96
C ALA A 146 -19.25 -9.01 -46.79
N GLN A 147 -18.95 -8.49 -47.99
CA GLN A 147 -19.97 -7.97 -48.91
C GLN A 147 -20.94 -9.07 -49.39
N ALA A 148 -20.43 -10.24 -49.74
CA ALA A 148 -21.27 -11.37 -50.13
C ALA A 148 -22.20 -11.81 -48.98
N SER A 149 -21.66 -11.97 -47.77
CA SER A 149 -22.47 -12.31 -46.58
C SER A 149 -23.48 -11.22 -46.23
N LEU A 150 -23.17 -9.95 -46.46
CA LEU A 150 -24.09 -8.83 -46.21
C LEU A 150 -25.30 -8.91 -47.13
N GLU A 151 -25.11 -9.19 -48.42
CA GLU A 151 -26.20 -9.34 -49.37
C GLU A 151 -27.07 -10.58 -49.06
N GLU A 152 -26.45 -11.68 -48.64
CA GLU A 152 -27.18 -12.85 -48.15
C GLU A 152 -28.02 -12.53 -46.90
N ALA A 153 -27.44 -11.83 -45.92
CA ALA A 153 -28.14 -11.42 -44.69
C ALA A 153 -29.32 -10.46 -44.99
N LYS A 154 -29.16 -9.53 -45.93
CA LYS A 154 -30.24 -8.65 -46.40
C LYS A 154 -31.35 -9.44 -47.11
N ALA A 155 -30.99 -10.40 -47.96
CA ALA A 155 -31.96 -11.25 -48.65
C ALA A 155 -32.73 -12.16 -47.69
N ALA A 156 -32.08 -12.66 -46.64
CA ALA A 156 -32.72 -13.43 -45.56
C ALA A 156 -33.71 -12.56 -44.76
N ALA A 157 -33.34 -11.31 -44.45
CA ALA A 157 -34.22 -10.37 -43.75
C ALA A 157 -35.44 -9.92 -44.59
N ALA A 158 -35.34 -9.99 -45.93
CA ALA A 158 -36.42 -9.63 -46.85
C ALA A 158 -37.49 -10.73 -47.02
N LYS A 159 -37.26 -11.97 -46.52
CA LYS A 159 -38.27 -13.03 -46.53
C LYS A 159 -39.27 -12.81 -45.38
N PRO A 160 -40.57 -12.60 -45.65
CA PRO A 160 -41.55 -12.47 -44.59
C PRO A 160 -41.65 -13.78 -43.78
N PRO A 161 -41.72 -13.73 -42.44
CA PRO A 161 -41.91 -14.93 -41.65
C PRO A 161 -43.30 -15.51 -41.93
N LEU A 162 -43.34 -16.78 -42.36
CA LEU A 162 -44.56 -17.58 -42.43
C LEU A 162 -45.08 -17.80 -41.02
N THR A 163 -46.12 -17.04 -40.65
CA THR A 163 -46.83 -17.13 -39.37
C THR A 163 -47.90 -18.22 -39.40
N THR A 164 -47.83 -19.18 -38.48
CA THR A 164 -49.02 -19.87 -37.95
C THR A 164 -48.91 -20.01 -36.43
N GLY A 165 -49.79 -19.32 -35.70
CA GLY A 165 -50.02 -19.51 -34.26
C GLY A 165 -50.22 -18.20 -33.48
N PRO A 166 -51.26 -18.07 -32.63
CA PRO A 166 -51.55 -16.84 -31.90
C PRO A 166 -50.53 -16.62 -30.77
N ALA A 167 -49.84 -15.48 -30.82
CA ALA A 167 -48.73 -15.14 -29.94
C ALA A 167 -49.17 -14.42 -28.64
N PRO A 168 -48.48 -14.66 -27.51
CA PRO A 168 -48.47 -13.73 -26.37
C PRO A 168 -47.90 -12.36 -26.81
N PRO A 169 -48.08 -11.27 -26.03
CA PRO A 169 -47.61 -9.94 -26.40
C PRO A 169 -46.13 -9.94 -26.80
N PRO A 170 -45.70 -9.10 -27.76
CA PRO A 170 -44.38 -9.17 -28.36
C PRO A 170 -43.30 -9.06 -27.27
N ALA A 171 -42.38 -10.03 -27.23
CA ALA A 171 -41.30 -10.11 -26.25
C ALA A 171 -40.48 -8.80 -26.15
N GLU A 172 -40.43 -8.02 -27.23
CA GLU A 172 -39.77 -6.72 -27.30
C GLU A 172 -40.42 -5.65 -26.38
N ASP A 173 -41.75 -5.65 -26.23
CA ASP A 173 -42.46 -4.71 -25.35
C ASP A 173 -42.19 -4.97 -23.86
N ALA A 174 -42.03 -6.25 -23.48
CA ALA A 174 -41.75 -6.63 -22.10
C ALA A 174 -40.35 -6.19 -21.66
N VAL A 175 -39.35 -6.37 -22.53
CA VAL A 175 -37.97 -5.90 -22.28
C VAL A 175 -37.91 -4.38 -22.19
N LEU A 176 -38.57 -3.66 -23.11
CA LEU A 176 -38.61 -2.20 -23.12
C LEU A 176 -39.22 -1.61 -21.84
N LYS A 177 -40.27 -2.26 -21.29
CA LYS A 177 -40.91 -1.82 -20.03
C LYS A 177 -40.10 -2.18 -18.79
N PHE A 178 -39.42 -3.34 -18.79
CA PHE A 178 -38.65 -3.80 -17.64
C PHE A 178 -37.33 -3.06 -17.46
N LYS A 179 -36.60 -2.84 -18.56
CA LYS A 179 -35.22 -2.34 -18.56
C LYS A 179 -35.01 -1.03 -17.77
N PRO A 180 -35.87 0.01 -17.87
CA PRO A 180 -35.66 1.25 -17.12
C PRO A 180 -35.70 1.07 -15.60
N GLY A 181 -36.60 0.22 -15.10
CA GLY A 181 -36.72 -0.07 -13.68
C GLY A 181 -35.53 -0.85 -13.14
N TRP A 182 -35.09 -1.86 -13.89
CA TRP A 182 -33.87 -2.62 -13.60
C TRP A 182 -32.62 -1.72 -13.62
N GLN A 183 -32.47 -0.89 -14.66
CA GLN A 183 -31.34 0.04 -14.80
C GLN A 183 -31.28 1.01 -13.62
N ARG A 184 -32.42 1.56 -13.19
CA ARG A 184 -32.48 2.45 -12.02
C ARG A 184 -31.98 1.76 -10.74
N LEU A 185 -32.29 0.48 -10.53
CA LEU A 185 -31.79 -0.28 -9.37
C LEU A 185 -30.27 -0.46 -9.47
N VAL A 186 -29.76 -0.82 -10.64
CA VAL A 186 -28.32 -0.97 -10.91
C VAL A 186 -27.56 0.34 -10.72
N ASP A 187 -28.08 1.46 -11.25
CA ASP A 187 -27.46 2.80 -11.13
C ASP A 187 -27.42 3.28 -9.67
N GLN A 188 -28.36 2.83 -8.85
CA GLN A 188 -28.40 3.09 -7.40
C GLN A 188 -27.53 2.12 -6.59
N GLY A 189 -26.82 1.19 -7.24
CA GLY A 189 -26.00 0.17 -6.57
C GLY A 189 -26.81 -0.92 -5.86
N ARG A 190 -28.09 -1.09 -6.21
CA ARG A 190 -29.02 -2.05 -5.58
C ARG A 190 -29.07 -3.38 -6.34
N TYR A 191 -27.94 -4.08 -6.40
CA TYR A 191 -27.77 -5.25 -7.27
C TYR A 191 -28.59 -6.47 -6.82
N ARG A 192 -28.70 -6.73 -5.52
CA ARG A 192 -29.54 -7.82 -4.99
C ARG A 192 -31.02 -7.54 -5.26
N SER A 193 -31.46 -6.29 -5.08
CA SER A 193 -32.80 -5.87 -5.48
C SER A 193 -33.03 -6.01 -6.99
N ALA A 194 -32.04 -5.69 -7.82
CA ALA A 194 -32.13 -5.89 -9.27
C ALA A 194 -32.27 -7.37 -9.65
N LEU A 195 -31.52 -8.28 -9.00
CA LEU A 195 -31.69 -9.73 -9.20
C LEU A 195 -33.08 -10.21 -8.77
N ALA A 196 -33.59 -9.73 -7.64
CA ALA A 196 -34.93 -10.05 -7.19
C ALA A 196 -35.99 -9.57 -8.22
N ALA A 197 -35.82 -8.39 -8.80
CA ALA A 197 -36.70 -7.87 -9.85
C ALA A 197 -36.64 -8.74 -11.12
N VAL A 198 -35.46 -9.21 -11.53
CA VAL A 198 -35.30 -10.14 -12.67
C VAL A 198 -36.00 -11.47 -12.41
N ALA A 199 -35.88 -12.01 -11.20
CA ALA A 199 -36.55 -13.26 -10.81
C ALA A 199 -38.09 -13.14 -10.83
N GLN A 200 -38.62 -11.97 -10.45
CA GLN A 200 -40.06 -11.68 -10.44
C GLN A 200 -40.63 -11.32 -11.83
N ALA A 201 -39.78 -11.04 -12.81
CA ALA A 201 -40.20 -10.61 -14.15
C ALA A 201 -40.65 -11.80 -15.02
N THR A 202 -41.77 -12.42 -14.69
CA THR A 202 -42.33 -13.59 -15.40
C THR A 202 -42.74 -13.31 -16.85
N ALA A 203 -42.97 -12.04 -17.20
CA ALA A 203 -43.28 -11.60 -18.56
C ALA A 203 -42.06 -11.58 -19.50
N LEU A 204 -40.83 -11.69 -18.98
CA LEU A 204 -39.62 -11.74 -19.79
C LEU A 204 -39.34 -13.17 -20.29
N PRO A 205 -38.87 -13.32 -21.55
CA PRO A 205 -38.30 -14.58 -22.02
C PRO A 205 -37.17 -15.07 -21.12
N GLU A 206 -37.01 -16.39 -21.00
CA GLU A 206 -35.98 -16.99 -20.14
C GLU A 206 -34.56 -16.54 -20.52
N ALA A 207 -34.29 -16.40 -21.83
CA ALA A 207 -33.01 -15.89 -22.33
C ALA A 207 -32.72 -14.48 -21.83
N ASP A 208 -33.71 -13.58 -21.83
CA ASP A 208 -33.55 -12.20 -21.35
C ASP A 208 -33.39 -12.15 -19.83
N ARG A 209 -34.12 -12.97 -19.07
CA ARG A 209 -33.91 -13.06 -17.61
C ARG A 209 -32.50 -13.51 -17.27
N LYS A 210 -32.02 -14.58 -17.92
CA LYS A 210 -30.63 -15.07 -17.76
C LYS A 210 -29.60 -13.99 -18.11
N ARG A 211 -29.86 -13.23 -19.18
CA ARG A 211 -29.02 -12.10 -19.57
C ARG A 211 -29.01 -11.00 -18.52
N PHE A 212 -30.17 -10.52 -18.04
CA PHE A 212 -30.23 -9.47 -17.02
C PHE A 212 -29.62 -9.93 -15.68
N GLU A 213 -29.77 -11.20 -15.30
CA GLU A 213 -29.07 -11.77 -14.14
C GLU A 213 -27.55 -11.71 -14.33
N ALA A 214 -27.03 -12.20 -15.46
CA ALA A 214 -25.61 -12.18 -15.76
C ALA A 214 -25.05 -10.74 -15.81
N ASP A 215 -25.78 -9.82 -16.47
CA ASP A 215 -25.43 -8.40 -16.53
C ASP A 215 -25.42 -7.77 -15.13
N THR A 216 -26.40 -8.08 -14.27
CA THR A 216 -26.44 -7.57 -12.88
C THR A 216 -25.24 -8.04 -12.07
N ARG A 217 -24.88 -9.33 -12.17
CA ARG A 217 -23.72 -9.90 -11.48
C ARG A 217 -22.41 -9.27 -11.96
N ARG A 218 -22.24 -9.12 -13.28
CA ARG A 218 -21.07 -8.44 -13.87
C ARG A 218 -20.97 -7.00 -13.38
N LEU A 219 -22.05 -6.22 -13.48
CA LEU A 219 -22.06 -4.82 -13.06
C LEU A 219 -21.83 -4.66 -11.56
N CYS A 220 -22.32 -5.58 -10.73
CA CYS A 220 -22.00 -5.63 -9.30
C CYS A 220 -20.50 -5.87 -9.06
N ALA A 221 -19.92 -6.85 -9.75
CA ALA A 221 -18.49 -7.16 -9.64
C ALA A 221 -17.62 -5.96 -10.08
N ASP A 222 -17.94 -5.34 -11.22
CA ASP A 222 -17.22 -4.17 -11.74
C ASP A 222 -17.30 -2.99 -10.76
N ALA A 223 -18.48 -2.70 -10.20
CA ALA A 223 -18.66 -1.64 -9.23
C ALA A 223 -17.89 -1.89 -7.93
N VAL A 224 -17.85 -3.14 -7.47
CA VAL A 224 -17.05 -3.52 -6.29
C VAL A 224 -15.55 -3.38 -6.56
N ILE A 225 -15.07 -3.80 -7.73
CA ILE A 225 -13.67 -3.64 -8.13
C ILE A 225 -13.29 -2.16 -8.19
N ASP A 226 -14.11 -1.32 -8.80
CA ASP A 226 -13.87 0.13 -8.86
C ASP A 226 -13.87 0.76 -7.45
N ALA A 227 -14.85 0.39 -6.60
CA ALA A 227 -14.92 0.88 -5.22
C ALA A 227 -13.71 0.47 -4.39
N LEU A 228 -13.28 -0.80 -4.45
CA LEU A 228 -12.07 -1.27 -3.77
C LEU A 228 -10.80 -0.63 -4.35
N GLY A 229 -10.76 -0.38 -5.66
CA GLY A 229 -9.66 0.35 -6.30
C GLY A 229 -9.55 1.79 -5.80
N LYS A 230 -10.67 2.49 -5.63
CA LYS A 230 -10.74 3.82 -5.01
C LYS A 230 -10.32 3.77 -3.54
N TYR A 231 -10.87 2.82 -2.78
CA TYR A 231 -10.55 2.59 -1.38
C TYR A 231 -9.05 2.39 -1.18
N ARG A 232 -8.42 1.53 -1.99
CA ARG A 232 -6.98 1.27 -1.94
C ARG A 232 -6.15 2.51 -2.26
N ARG A 233 -6.56 3.33 -3.24
CA ARG A 233 -5.88 4.60 -3.55
C ARG A 233 -5.96 5.58 -2.38
N SER A 234 -7.13 5.69 -1.74
CA SER A 234 -7.30 6.49 -0.52
C SER A 234 -6.39 6.00 0.59
N LEU A 235 -6.33 4.68 0.81
CA LEU A 235 -5.49 4.06 1.82
C LEU A 235 -3.99 4.30 1.56
N GLY A 236 -3.55 4.16 0.31
CA GLY A 236 -2.17 4.46 -0.08
C GLY A 236 -1.78 5.94 0.03
N GLY A 237 -2.75 6.84 0.21
CA GLY A 237 -2.51 8.26 0.50
C GLY A 237 -2.40 8.59 1.99
N ILE A 238 -2.58 7.61 2.90
CA ILE A 238 -2.40 7.80 4.34
C ILE A 238 -0.95 7.44 4.69
N GLU A 239 -0.19 8.40 5.22
CA GLU A 239 1.20 8.17 5.65
C GLU A 239 1.34 8.07 7.18
N LYS A 240 0.36 8.60 7.92
CA LYS A 240 0.30 8.62 9.39
C LYS A 240 -1.15 8.66 9.85
N MET A 241 -1.45 8.18 11.06
CA MET A 241 -2.84 8.23 11.55
C MET A 241 -3.35 9.65 11.74
N ALA A 242 -2.46 10.61 11.93
CA ALA A 242 -2.80 12.02 11.97
C ALA A 242 -3.57 12.49 10.71
N ASP A 243 -3.30 11.89 9.54
CA ASP A 243 -3.99 12.22 8.29
C ASP A 243 -5.46 11.79 8.37
N VAL A 244 -5.70 10.59 8.90
CA VAL A 244 -7.05 10.03 9.10
C VAL A 244 -7.84 10.81 10.15
N THR A 245 -7.18 11.23 11.23
CA THR A 245 -7.80 12.07 12.27
C THR A 245 -8.09 13.49 11.79
N ALA A 246 -7.31 14.01 10.85
CA ALA A 246 -7.48 15.36 10.30
C ALA A 246 -8.61 15.45 9.27
N MET A 247 -8.99 14.33 8.62
CA MET A 247 -10.11 14.31 7.68
C MET A 247 -11.41 14.75 8.36
N THR A 248 -12.23 15.52 7.66
CA THR A 248 -13.63 15.74 8.04
C THR A 248 -14.44 14.44 7.95
N ALA A 249 -15.63 14.38 8.55
CA ALA A 249 -16.51 13.23 8.43
C ALA A 249 -16.86 12.95 6.95
N ALA A 250 -17.21 13.99 6.20
CA ALA A 250 -17.59 13.86 4.79
C ALA A 250 -16.42 13.43 3.88
N GLU A 251 -15.20 13.92 4.13
CA GLU A 251 -14.02 13.47 3.38
C GLU A 251 -13.70 12.01 3.66
N PHE A 252 -13.76 11.59 4.93
CA PHE A 252 -13.54 10.21 5.32
C PHE A 252 -14.58 9.27 4.70
N ASP A 253 -15.87 9.62 4.81
CA ASP A 253 -16.96 8.81 4.25
C ASP A 253 -16.83 8.70 2.72
N ARG A 254 -16.38 9.75 2.04
CA ARG A 254 -16.10 9.72 0.59
C ARG A 254 -14.88 8.87 0.26
N ALA A 255 -13.79 9.00 1.01
CA ALA A 255 -12.52 8.32 0.76
C ALA A 255 -12.64 6.79 0.96
N PHE A 256 -13.47 6.37 1.92
CA PHE A 256 -13.66 4.97 2.31
C PHE A 256 -15.07 4.44 1.99
N ALA A 257 -15.79 5.08 1.06
CA ALA A 257 -17.11 4.64 0.62
C ALA A 257 -17.05 3.24 -0.01
N LEU A 258 -17.92 2.34 0.46
CA LEU A 258 -18.12 1.00 -0.11
C LEU A 258 -19.62 0.74 -0.37
N PRO A 259 -19.99 0.05 -1.46
CA PRO A 259 -21.39 -0.25 -1.78
C PRO A 259 -22.06 -1.05 -0.67
N ALA A 260 -23.32 -0.74 -0.35
CA ALA A 260 -24.07 -1.31 0.78
C ALA A 260 -24.04 -2.85 0.77
N PRO A 261 -23.70 -3.52 1.90
CA PRO A 261 -23.39 -4.95 1.91
C PRO A 261 -24.61 -5.85 1.64
N ASP A 262 -25.79 -5.37 1.98
CA ASP A 262 -27.09 -6.01 1.79
C ASP A 262 -27.53 -6.02 0.32
N GLU A 263 -26.97 -5.14 -0.51
CA GLU A 263 -27.28 -5.03 -1.94
C GLU A 263 -26.22 -5.66 -2.84
N LEU A 264 -25.10 -6.13 -2.29
CA LEU A 264 -24.06 -6.81 -3.06
C LEU A 264 -24.41 -8.28 -3.35
N VAL A 265 -24.03 -8.72 -4.54
CA VAL A 265 -24.10 -10.13 -4.97
C VAL A 265 -22.70 -10.72 -4.83
N ASP A 266 -22.56 -11.76 -4.00
CA ASP A 266 -21.32 -12.51 -3.78
C ASP A 266 -20.08 -11.61 -3.50
N PRO A 267 -20.12 -10.75 -2.46
CA PRO A 267 -19.06 -9.78 -2.23
C PRO A 267 -17.70 -10.46 -1.97
N PRO A 268 -16.60 -9.95 -2.55
CA PRO A 268 -15.28 -10.51 -2.30
C PRO A 268 -14.87 -10.31 -0.82
N PRO A 269 -14.04 -11.21 -0.24
CA PRO A 269 -13.58 -11.10 1.14
C PRO A 269 -12.95 -9.74 1.49
N ALA A 270 -12.29 -9.10 0.50
CA ALA A 270 -11.70 -7.78 0.65
C ALA A 270 -12.71 -6.68 1.02
N CYS A 271 -13.98 -6.78 0.59
CA CYS A 271 -15.01 -5.82 1.00
C CYS A 271 -15.32 -5.91 2.49
N ALA A 272 -15.45 -7.11 3.04
CA ALA A 272 -15.70 -7.30 4.47
C ALA A 272 -14.52 -6.79 5.30
N TRP A 273 -13.30 -7.11 4.88
CA TRP A 273 -12.08 -6.60 5.51
C TRP A 273 -11.98 -5.06 5.46
N ALA A 274 -12.25 -4.44 4.31
CA ALA A 274 -12.17 -2.98 4.16
C ALA A 274 -13.20 -2.27 5.05
N ARG A 275 -14.39 -2.86 5.25
CA ARG A 275 -15.38 -2.36 6.22
C ARG A 275 -14.86 -2.44 7.67
N SER A 276 -14.22 -3.54 8.05
CA SER A 276 -13.59 -3.67 9.37
C SER A 276 -12.48 -2.63 9.58
N LEU A 277 -11.67 -2.37 8.56
CA LEU A 277 -10.66 -1.29 8.60
C LEU A 277 -11.30 0.09 8.75
N THR A 278 -12.37 0.37 8.00
CA THR A 278 -13.11 1.63 8.11
C THR A 278 -13.66 1.84 9.52
N ALA A 279 -14.22 0.80 10.13
CA ALA A 279 -14.70 0.84 11.50
C ALA A 279 -13.56 1.10 12.50
N ALA A 280 -12.43 0.39 12.36
CA ALA A 280 -11.25 0.62 13.20
C ALA A 280 -10.72 2.06 13.08
N PHE A 281 -10.67 2.61 11.86
CA PHE A 281 -10.33 4.02 11.66
C PHE A 281 -11.33 4.96 12.33
N GLN A 282 -12.63 4.72 12.27
CA GLN A 282 -13.63 5.54 12.97
C GLN A 282 -13.46 5.49 14.50
N GLU A 283 -13.17 4.31 15.06
CA GLU A 283 -12.90 4.18 16.50
C GLU A 283 -11.65 4.95 16.93
N ILE A 284 -10.58 4.89 16.14
CA ILE A 284 -9.35 5.64 16.41
C ILE A 284 -9.60 7.15 16.27
N ARG A 285 -10.30 7.59 15.22
CA ARG A 285 -10.67 9.01 15.00
C ARG A 285 -11.51 9.58 16.14
N SER A 286 -12.38 8.75 16.73
CA SER A 286 -13.20 9.15 17.87
C SER A 286 -12.50 9.01 19.23
N GLY A 287 -11.25 8.55 19.25
CA GLY A 287 -10.48 8.30 20.47
C GLY A 287 -10.98 7.12 21.31
N LYS A 288 -11.86 6.28 20.75
CA LYS A 288 -12.41 5.10 21.44
C LYS A 288 -11.44 3.92 21.47
N SER A 289 -10.56 3.84 20.47
CA SER A 289 -9.59 2.76 20.32
C SER A 289 -8.18 3.32 20.14
N ALA A 290 -7.18 2.62 20.68
CA ALA A 290 -5.78 2.94 20.45
C ALA A 290 -5.37 2.51 19.03
N PRO A 291 -4.33 3.13 18.42
CA PRO A 291 -3.83 2.72 17.10
C PRO A 291 -3.43 1.25 16.98
N ALA A 292 -3.06 0.61 18.09
CA ALA A 292 -2.78 -0.83 18.16
C ALA A 292 -3.96 -1.71 17.68
N ALA A 293 -5.19 -1.17 17.68
CA ALA A 293 -6.38 -1.84 17.13
C ALA A 293 -6.30 -2.09 15.62
N LEU A 294 -5.32 -1.50 14.91
CA LEU A 294 -5.06 -1.80 13.50
C LEU A 294 -4.32 -3.12 13.29
N LEU A 295 -3.62 -3.66 14.31
CA LEU A 295 -2.85 -4.91 14.15
C LEU A 295 -3.74 -6.12 13.76
N PRO A 296 -4.89 -6.38 14.43
CA PRO A 296 -5.78 -7.47 14.01
C PRO A 296 -6.33 -7.28 12.60
N VAL A 297 -6.60 -6.03 12.21
CA VAL A 297 -7.07 -5.71 10.86
C VAL A 297 -5.97 -5.97 9.83
N ALA A 298 -4.73 -5.56 10.10
CA ALA A 298 -3.58 -5.87 9.25
C ALA A 298 -3.40 -7.39 9.09
N ALA A 299 -3.48 -8.16 10.18
CA ALA A 299 -3.40 -9.62 10.12
C ALA A 299 -4.54 -10.23 9.26
N GLY A 300 -5.75 -9.68 9.36
CA GLY A 300 -6.89 -10.07 8.52
C GLY A 300 -6.70 -9.79 7.02
N ALA A 301 -5.71 -8.98 6.64
CA ALA A 301 -5.39 -8.70 5.24
C ALA A 301 -4.53 -9.79 4.59
N VAL A 302 -3.85 -10.62 5.38
CA VAL A 302 -2.91 -11.66 4.90
C VAL A 302 -3.57 -12.65 3.94
N PRO A 303 -4.78 -13.20 4.22
CA PRO A 303 -5.46 -14.11 3.29
C PRO A 303 -5.92 -13.44 1.99
N LEU A 304 -5.89 -12.10 1.90
CA LEU A 304 -6.31 -11.33 0.73
C LEU A 304 -5.19 -11.12 -0.29
N ALA A 305 -4.00 -11.66 -0.05
CA ALA A 305 -2.86 -11.51 -0.95
C ALA A 305 -3.15 -12.15 -2.32
N GLU A 306 -3.28 -11.32 -3.35
CA GLU A 306 -3.52 -11.77 -4.72
C GLU A 306 -2.19 -12.13 -5.38
N LYS A 307 -2.05 -13.36 -5.86
CA LYS A 307 -0.82 -13.84 -6.53
C LYS A 307 0.46 -13.65 -5.69
N GLY A 308 0.32 -13.65 -4.36
CA GLY A 308 1.43 -13.46 -3.43
C GLY A 308 1.82 -12.01 -3.17
N ASP A 309 1.11 -11.03 -3.73
CA ASP A 309 1.30 -9.60 -3.44
C ASP A 309 0.35 -9.14 -2.31
N PRO A 310 0.85 -8.87 -1.09
CA PRO A 310 0.00 -8.57 0.04
C PRO A 310 -0.23 -7.06 0.19
N GLN A 311 -0.69 -6.41 -0.89
CA GLN A 311 -0.89 -4.96 -0.96
C GLN A 311 -1.75 -4.40 0.18
N TRP A 312 -2.81 -5.13 0.57
CA TRP A 312 -3.69 -4.74 1.67
C TRP A 312 -2.98 -4.76 3.03
N PHE A 313 -2.10 -5.73 3.26
CA PHE A 313 -1.27 -5.81 4.45
C PHE A 313 -0.25 -4.66 4.47
N GLN A 314 0.46 -4.45 3.35
CA GLN A 314 1.48 -3.42 3.19
C GLN A 314 0.94 -1.99 3.34
N ALA A 315 -0.37 -1.79 3.13
CA ALA A 315 -1.00 -0.50 3.30
C ALA A 315 -1.41 -0.19 4.76
N VAL A 316 -1.56 -1.21 5.62
CA VAL A 316 -2.06 -1.02 7.01
C VAL A 316 -1.01 -1.31 8.06
N GLU A 317 -0.18 -2.33 7.87
CA GLU A 317 0.85 -2.70 8.84
C GLU A 317 1.83 -1.56 9.15
N PRO A 318 2.35 -0.80 8.16
CA PRO A 318 3.28 0.28 8.47
C PRO A 318 2.64 1.42 9.27
N LEU A 319 1.34 1.66 9.07
CA LEU A 319 0.58 2.63 9.86
C LEU A 319 0.46 2.16 11.31
N ALA A 320 0.09 0.90 11.54
CA ALA A 320 0.02 0.33 12.88
C ALA A 320 1.38 0.37 13.60
N PHE A 321 2.45 -0.03 12.90
CA PHE A 321 3.82 0.01 13.42
C PHE A 321 4.25 1.43 13.81
N LYS A 322 4.10 2.42 12.90
CA LYS A 322 4.55 3.80 13.13
C LYS A 322 3.87 4.43 14.34
N GLU A 323 2.59 4.14 14.55
CA GLU A 323 1.86 4.64 15.72
C GLU A 323 2.31 3.96 17.02
N LEU A 324 2.57 2.65 17.01
CA LEU A 324 3.16 1.96 18.15
C LEU A 324 4.54 2.51 18.50
N GLN A 325 5.39 2.72 17.49
CA GLN A 325 6.71 3.30 17.64
C GLN A 325 6.62 4.71 18.23
N THR A 326 5.75 5.58 17.69
CA THR A 326 5.54 6.94 18.17
C THR A 326 5.05 6.94 19.62
N ALA A 327 4.11 6.05 19.96
CA ALA A 327 3.59 5.93 21.32
C ALA A 327 4.66 5.45 22.31
N ILE A 328 5.49 4.47 21.94
CA ILE A 328 6.62 4.01 22.77
C ILE A 328 7.65 5.13 22.94
N GLN A 329 8.02 5.83 21.87
CA GLN A 329 8.96 6.96 21.94
C GLN A 329 8.45 8.06 22.86
N LYS A 330 7.16 8.38 22.81
CA LYS A 330 6.54 9.35 23.73
C LYS A 330 6.66 8.92 25.19
N GLU A 331 6.46 7.64 25.50
CA GLU A 331 6.64 7.12 26.87
C GLU A 331 8.11 7.15 27.31
N VAL A 332 9.04 6.86 26.39
CA VAL A 332 10.50 6.95 26.64
C VAL A 332 10.92 8.40 26.92
N GLU A 333 10.50 9.35 26.09
CA GLU A 333 10.77 10.77 26.26
C GLU A 333 10.19 11.30 27.57
N GLY A 334 8.93 10.95 27.87
CA GLY A 334 8.27 11.30 29.12
C GLY A 334 8.95 10.70 30.36
N ALA A 335 9.65 9.58 30.21
CA ALA A 335 10.35 8.91 31.30
C ALA A 335 11.77 9.48 31.58
N ARG A 336 12.34 10.27 30.67
CA ARG A 336 13.76 10.70 30.70
C ARG A 336 14.18 11.36 32.00
N ASP A 337 13.36 12.31 32.45
CA ASP A 337 13.58 13.11 33.67
C ASP A 337 12.50 12.84 34.73
N ALA A 338 11.68 11.81 34.52
CA ALA A 338 10.62 11.44 35.46
C ALA A 338 11.16 10.71 36.70
N PRO A 339 10.52 10.89 37.87
CA PRO A 339 10.80 10.07 39.04
C PRO A 339 10.59 8.58 38.77
N GLN A 340 11.30 7.72 39.50
CA GLN A 340 11.23 6.26 39.37
C GLN A 340 9.81 5.70 39.20
N ALA A 341 8.86 6.08 40.07
CA ALA A 341 7.47 5.57 39.99
C ALA A 341 6.77 5.93 38.66
N ALA A 342 7.01 7.13 38.13
CA ALA A 342 6.43 7.57 36.86
C ALA A 342 7.14 6.91 35.66
N ARG A 343 8.46 6.72 35.74
CA ARG A 343 9.26 5.97 34.76
C ARG A 343 8.81 4.51 34.68
N ASP A 344 8.59 3.84 35.81
CA ASP A 344 8.09 2.47 35.86
C ASP A 344 6.68 2.36 35.27
N ALA A 345 5.82 3.34 35.53
CA ALA A 345 4.49 3.39 34.92
C ALA A 345 4.55 3.60 33.40
N ALA A 346 5.43 4.49 32.90
CA ALA A 346 5.66 4.70 31.49
C ALA A 346 6.22 3.44 30.80
N ARG A 347 7.18 2.78 31.44
CA ARG A 347 7.75 1.52 30.97
C ARG A 347 6.69 0.44 30.85
N LYS A 348 5.82 0.27 31.85
CA LYS A 348 4.69 -0.68 31.79
C LYS A 348 3.72 -0.39 30.64
N ARG A 349 3.43 0.89 30.37
CA ARG A 349 2.59 1.28 29.21
C ARG A 349 3.26 0.94 27.89
N ALA A 350 4.56 1.23 27.75
CA ALA A 350 5.32 0.89 26.55
C ALA A 350 5.47 -0.64 26.36
N GLU A 351 5.67 -1.39 27.43
CA GLU A 351 5.68 -2.86 27.43
C GLU A 351 4.32 -3.43 27.00
N ALA A 352 3.20 -2.81 27.40
CA ALA A 352 1.88 -3.22 26.94
C ALA A 352 1.69 -2.97 25.42
N LEU A 353 2.21 -1.85 24.89
CA LEU A 353 2.20 -1.57 23.45
C LEU A 353 3.04 -2.60 22.67
N LEU A 354 4.26 -2.88 23.13
CA LEU A 354 5.09 -3.94 22.54
C LEU A 354 4.43 -5.33 22.69
N GLY A 355 3.72 -5.54 23.79
CA GLY A 355 2.93 -6.74 24.06
C GLY A 355 1.79 -6.97 23.07
N ALA A 356 1.29 -5.93 22.38
CA ALA A 356 0.34 -6.08 21.28
C ALA A 356 1.03 -6.51 19.96
N TRP A 357 2.27 -6.05 19.74
CA TRP A 357 3.06 -6.36 18.54
C TRP A 357 3.49 -7.83 18.47
N LYS A 358 3.99 -8.40 19.57
CA LYS A 358 4.54 -9.76 19.55
C LYS A 358 3.52 -10.84 19.17
N PRO A 359 2.28 -10.86 19.72
CA PRO A 359 1.25 -11.82 19.30
C PRO A 359 0.82 -11.61 17.86
N PHE A 360 0.82 -10.35 17.38
CA PHE A 360 0.54 -10.04 15.98
C PHE A 360 1.57 -10.71 15.06
N VAL A 361 2.87 -10.46 15.26
CA VAL A 361 3.94 -11.08 14.45
C VAL A 361 3.93 -12.60 14.60
N GLY A 362 3.77 -13.11 15.83
CA GLY A 362 3.69 -14.56 16.10
C GLY A 362 2.48 -15.26 15.48
N GLY A 363 1.41 -14.52 15.16
CA GLY A 363 0.25 -15.03 14.45
C GLY A 363 0.42 -15.11 12.92
N LEU A 364 1.47 -14.51 12.37
CA LEU A 364 1.76 -14.56 10.94
C LEU A 364 2.50 -15.85 10.58
N SER A 365 2.20 -16.40 9.39
CA SER A 365 2.88 -17.63 8.96
C SER A 365 4.36 -17.36 8.66
N PRO A 366 5.27 -18.32 8.94
CA PRO A 366 6.70 -18.13 8.65
C PRO A 366 6.99 -17.84 7.18
N ALA A 367 6.23 -18.43 6.26
CA ALA A 367 6.35 -18.18 4.82
C ALA A 367 5.97 -16.75 4.45
N PHE A 368 4.94 -16.20 5.08
CA PHE A 368 4.53 -14.80 4.89
C PHE A 368 5.59 -13.84 5.44
N LEU A 369 6.07 -14.09 6.67
CA LEU A 369 7.13 -13.30 7.29
C LEU A 369 8.42 -13.28 6.46
N ALA A 370 8.81 -14.42 5.87
CA ALA A 370 9.97 -14.50 4.98
C ALA A 370 9.83 -13.62 3.73
N ALA A 371 8.60 -13.38 3.27
CA ALA A 371 8.31 -12.48 2.15
C ALA A 371 8.21 -11.00 2.56
N GLN A 372 8.15 -10.68 3.86
CA GLN A 372 7.97 -9.33 4.40
C GLN A 372 9.14 -8.94 5.32
N PRO A 373 10.33 -8.61 4.76
CA PRO A 373 11.52 -8.29 5.55
C PRO A 373 11.34 -7.03 6.43
N ASP A 374 10.44 -6.12 6.06
CA ASP A 374 10.16 -4.91 6.83
C ASP A 374 9.57 -5.23 8.21
N VAL A 375 8.74 -6.27 8.35
CA VAL A 375 8.15 -6.67 9.64
C VAL A 375 9.24 -7.06 10.65
N ALA A 376 10.30 -7.74 10.20
CA ALA A 376 11.43 -8.09 11.06
C ALA A 376 12.26 -6.85 11.45
N ARG A 377 12.40 -5.88 10.54
CA ARG A 377 13.03 -4.59 10.86
C ARG A 377 12.21 -3.82 11.89
N HIS A 378 10.89 -3.79 11.73
CA HIS A 378 9.97 -3.13 12.65
C HIS A 378 10.06 -3.71 14.07
N ASP A 379 10.15 -5.04 14.23
CA ASP A 379 10.36 -5.66 15.55
C ASP A 379 11.64 -5.15 16.24
N LYS A 380 12.74 -5.07 15.49
CA LYS A 380 14.00 -4.49 15.98
C LYS A 380 13.84 -3.01 16.33
N ASP A 381 13.21 -2.22 15.47
CA ASP A 381 13.02 -0.78 15.69
C ASP A 381 12.19 -0.50 16.97
N LEU A 382 11.19 -1.33 17.27
CA LEU A 382 10.42 -1.24 18.51
C LEU A 382 11.27 -1.64 19.74
N ALA A 383 12.11 -2.67 19.61
CA ALA A 383 13.03 -3.07 20.67
C ALA A 383 14.10 -1.99 20.95
N ASP A 384 14.64 -1.37 19.89
CA ASP A 384 15.59 -0.27 19.99
C ASP A 384 14.95 0.97 20.63
N ALA A 385 13.68 1.28 20.30
CA ALA A 385 12.93 2.33 20.98
C ALA A 385 12.76 2.04 22.48
N MET A 386 12.44 0.79 22.87
CA MET A 386 12.36 0.37 24.27
C MET A 386 13.71 0.45 25.00
N ALA A 387 14.82 0.24 24.30
CA ALA A 387 16.16 0.40 24.87
C ALA A 387 16.49 1.87 25.23
N GLY A 388 15.69 2.84 24.76
CA GLY A 388 15.83 4.25 25.12
C GLY A 388 15.36 4.61 26.54
N PHE A 389 14.69 3.70 27.26
CA PHE A 389 14.27 3.97 28.65
C PHE A 389 15.47 4.25 29.56
N PRO A 390 15.37 5.21 30.51
CA PRO A 390 16.46 5.48 31.42
C PRO A 390 16.79 4.30 32.33
N VAL A 391 18.09 4.01 32.48
CA VAL A 391 18.60 2.90 33.27
C VAL A 391 19.16 3.39 34.60
N GLU A 392 18.88 2.64 35.66
CA GLU A 392 19.46 2.87 36.98
C GLU A 392 20.87 2.29 37.07
N LEU A 393 21.81 3.10 37.52
CA LEU A 393 23.21 2.72 37.66
C LEU A 393 23.49 2.15 39.06
N LYS A 394 23.08 0.91 39.30
CA LYS A 394 23.26 0.23 40.60
C LYS A 394 24.70 0.11 41.06
N ALA A 395 25.66 0.13 40.13
CA ALA A 395 27.09 0.14 40.44
C ALA A 395 27.54 1.37 41.24
N LEU A 396 26.74 2.46 41.24
CA LEU A 396 27.00 3.57 42.14
C LEU A 396 26.88 3.12 43.59
N ASP A 397 25.92 2.30 43.99
CA ASP A 397 25.69 2.00 45.42
C ASP A 397 26.92 1.37 46.12
N SER A 398 27.83 0.75 45.36
CA SER A 398 29.10 0.20 45.86
C SER A 398 30.27 1.18 45.96
N VAL A 399 30.15 2.41 45.45
CA VAL A 399 31.25 3.39 45.52
C VAL A 399 31.26 4.04 46.90
N ASP A 400 32.18 3.59 47.74
CA ASP A 400 32.43 4.15 49.07
C ASP A 400 33.60 5.15 49.04
N LEU A 401 33.26 6.44 49.10
CA LEU A 401 34.26 7.51 49.17
C LEU A 401 34.98 7.57 50.53
N GLY A 402 34.38 7.01 51.60
CA GLY A 402 34.97 6.95 52.93
C GLY A 402 36.22 6.07 52.96
N ALA A 403 36.18 4.95 52.23
CA ALA A 403 37.30 4.02 52.09
C ALA A 403 38.57 4.69 51.53
N CYS A 404 38.43 5.73 50.70
CA CYS A 404 39.57 6.47 50.15
C CYS A 404 40.41 7.16 51.24
N PHE A 405 39.81 7.60 52.34
CA PHE A 405 40.54 8.29 53.42
C PHE A 405 41.31 7.35 54.34
N VAL A 406 40.93 6.07 54.36
CA VAL A 406 41.63 5.03 55.14
C VAL A 406 42.74 4.39 54.31
N ALA A 407 42.78 4.65 53.00
CA ALA A 407 43.80 4.12 52.11
C ALA A 407 45.20 4.71 52.43
N PRO A 408 46.29 3.96 52.18
CA PRO A 408 47.65 4.46 52.39
C PRO A 408 48.00 5.71 51.58
N ASN A 409 47.33 5.90 50.43
CA ASN A 409 47.47 7.07 49.57
C ASN A 409 46.06 7.57 49.16
N PRO A 410 45.46 8.48 49.94
CA PRO A 410 44.10 8.96 49.69
C PRO A 410 43.93 9.63 48.33
N ASP A 411 44.92 10.40 47.87
CA ASP A 411 44.86 11.11 46.59
C ASP A 411 44.79 10.15 45.39
N GLN A 412 45.63 9.11 45.40
CA GLN A 412 45.61 8.08 44.37
C GLN A 412 44.28 7.32 44.38
N SER A 413 43.79 6.95 45.57
CA SER A 413 42.51 6.25 45.70
C SER A 413 41.34 7.08 45.16
N LEU A 414 41.29 8.38 45.47
CA LEU A 414 40.30 9.31 44.90
C LEU A 414 40.41 9.43 43.38
N GLN A 415 41.63 9.41 42.82
CA GLN A 415 41.84 9.47 41.37
C GLN A 415 41.32 8.21 40.67
N GLU A 416 41.55 7.03 41.26
CA GLU A 416 41.04 5.75 40.74
C GLU A 416 39.51 5.72 40.78
N VAL A 417 38.90 6.15 41.89
CA VAL A 417 37.44 6.26 42.01
C VAL A 417 36.87 7.26 41.02
N ARG A 418 37.51 8.42 40.83
CA ARG A 418 37.09 9.41 39.83
C ARG A 418 37.06 8.81 38.44
N LYS A 419 38.13 8.12 38.03
CA LYS A 419 38.22 7.47 36.73
C LYS A 419 37.13 6.40 36.55
N ALA A 420 36.85 5.64 37.60
CA ALA A 420 35.76 4.66 37.59
C ALA A 420 34.40 5.32 37.42
N LEU A 421 34.12 6.42 38.15
CA LEU A 421 32.88 7.19 38.00
C LEU A 421 32.76 7.85 36.62
N GLU A 422 33.84 8.41 36.07
CA GLU A 422 33.84 9.00 34.73
C GLU A 422 33.57 7.95 33.65
N ALA A 423 34.07 6.73 33.82
CA ALA A 423 33.76 5.61 32.94
C ALA A 423 32.29 5.16 33.01
N MET A 424 31.56 5.53 34.07
CA MET A 424 30.14 5.24 34.21
C MET A 424 29.23 6.32 33.63
N ASP A 425 29.73 7.49 33.21
CA ASP A 425 28.95 8.54 32.53
C ASP A 425 28.81 8.15 31.04
N PRO A 426 27.65 7.62 30.59
CA PRO A 426 27.57 7.10 29.24
C PRO A 426 27.61 8.25 28.22
N THR A 427 28.67 8.31 27.43
CA THR A 427 28.71 9.09 26.19
C THR A 427 27.95 8.38 25.07
N THR A 428 27.89 7.05 25.13
CA THR A 428 27.17 6.19 24.20
C THR A 428 26.41 5.14 24.99
N GLY A 429 25.10 5.00 24.74
CA GLY A 429 24.27 4.00 25.42
C GLY A 429 22.91 4.55 25.86
N PRO A 430 22.14 3.76 26.64
CA PRO A 430 20.86 4.20 27.17
C PRO A 430 21.06 5.38 28.14
N PRO A 431 20.11 6.32 28.20
CA PRO A 431 20.19 7.42 29.14
C PRO A 431 20.17 6.91 30.58
N LEU A 432 20.85 7.61 31.48
CA LEU A 432 20.77 7.30 32.90
C LEU A 432 19.51 7.91 33.52
N ALA A 433 18.88 7.18 34.44
CA ALA A 433 17.82 7.68 35.30
C ALA A 433 18.26 8.99 36.00
N VAL A 434 17.33 9.93 36.22
CA VAL A 434 17.65 11.23 36.83
C VAL A 434 18.31 11.07 38.20
N GLU A 435 17.87 10.09 39.00
CA GLU A 435 18.44 9.77 40.30
C GLU A 435 19.89 9.29 40.19
N SER A 436 20.18 8.42 39.22
CA SER A 436 21.54 7.92 38.96
C SER A 436 22.46 9.00 38.41
N ARG A 437 21.99 9.86 37.50
CA ARG A 437 22.75 11.04 37.02
C ARG A 437 23.08 11.96 38.18
N ARG A 438 22.08 12.26 39.01
CA ARG A 438 22.23 13.12 40.18
C ARG A 438 23.30 12.58 41.13
N LEU A 439 23.22 11.30 41.47
CA LEU A 439 24.20 10.65 42.34
C LEU A 439 25.61 10.59 41.72
N LEU A 440 25.71 10.21 40.44
CA LEU A 440 26.98 10.16 39.72
C LEU A 440 27.68 11.53 39.69
N TYR A 441 26.96 12.57 39.25
CA TYR A 441 27.54 13.91 39.15
C TYR A 441 27.82 14.53 40.51
N THR A 442 27.01 14.23 41.53
CA THR A 442 27.30 14.60 42.91
C THR A 442 28.62 14.00 43.36
N ARG A 443 28.84 12.71 43.15
CA ARG A 443 30.07 12.03 43.58
C ARG A 443 31.29 12.47 42.80
N LEU A 444 31.17 12.70 41.49
CA LEU A 444 32.25 13.28 40.69
C LEU A 444 32.65 14.66 41.22
N ALA A 445 31.67 15.51 41.55
CA ALA A 445 31.94 16.82 42.13
C ALA A 445 32.56 16.73 43.53
N ILE A 446 32.10 15.80 44.38
CA ILE A 446 32.67 15.56 45.71
C ILE A 446 34.10 15.07 45.62
N VAL A 447 34.39 14.06 44.78
CA VAL A 447 35.74 13.54 44.60
C VAL A 447 36.68 14.64 44.11
N GLY A 448 36.25 15.44 43.12
CA GLY A 448 37.05 16.57 42.64
C GLY A 448 37.25 17.67 43.70
N ALA A 449 36.25 17.94 44.54
CA ALA A 449 36.36 18.86 45.66
C ALA A 449 37.37 18.35 46.71
N LEU A 450 37.29 17.08 47.08
CA LEU A 450 38.21 16.43 48.02
C LEU A 450 39.65 16.46 47.52
N GLN A 451 39.89 16.12 46.26
CA GLN A 451 41.22 16.20 45.65
C GLN A 451 41.77 17.64 45.65
N ALA A 452 40.93 18.63 45.33
CA ALA A 452 41.34 20.03 45.35
C ALA A 452 41.70 20.50 46.77
N LEU A 453 40.91 20.12 47.78
CA LEU A 453 41.13 20.49 49.17
C LEU A 453 42.35 19.78 49.78
N LEU A 454 42.59 18.50 49.45
CA LEU A 454 43.79 17.76 49.85
C LEU A 454 45.06 18.36 49.23
N ALA A 455 44.96 18.87 48.01
CA ALA A 455 46.03 19.64 47.36
C ALA A 455 46.22 21.07 47.93
N GLY A 456 45.52 21.44 49.01
CA GLY A 456 45.66 22.73 49.68
C GLY A 456 44.94 23.91 49.01
N ARG A 457 44.07 23.67 48.03
CA ARG A 457 43.30 24.74 47.36
C ARG A 457 42.20 25.31 48.27
N THR A 458 41.81 26.54 48.01
CA THR A 458 40.65 27.19 48.64
C THR A 458 39.33 26.65 48.07
N GLU A 459 38.23 26.87 48.79
CA GLU A 459 36.89 26.45 48.37
C GLU A 459 36.48 27.09 47.02
N ASP A 460 36.83 28.36 46.80
CA ASP A 460 36.56 29.09 45.56
C ASP A 460 37.36 28.57 44.36
N GLU A 461 38.61 28.18 44.57
CA GLU A 461 39.45 27.56 43.53
C GLU A 461 38.96 26.15 43.19
N ALA A 462 38.60 25.37 44.21
CA ALA A 462 38.00 24.07 44.03
C ALA A 462 36.69 24.18 43.24
N ALA A 463 35.78 25.07 43.64
CA ALA A 463 34.52 25.31 42.93
C ALA A 463 34.73 25.72 41.46
N ARG A 464 35.68 26.63 41.19
CA ARG A 464 36.04 27.02 39.81
C ARG A 464 36.53 25.84 38.96
N SER A 465 37.31 24.93 39.55
CA SER A 465 37.79 23.73 38.83
C SER A 465 36.68 22.73 38.49
N LEU A 466 35.54 22.80 39.19
CA LEU A 466 34.39 21.90 39.01
C LEU A 466 33.30 22.47 38.11
N GLN A 467 33.50 23.64 37.50
CA GLN A 467 32.54 24.27 36.58
C GLN A 467 31.97 23.34 35.49
N PRO A 468 32.72 22.40 34.89
CA PRO A 468 32.17 21.44 33.92
C PRO A 468 31.02 20.57 34.46
N TYR A 469 30.93 20.35 35.78
CA TYR A 469 29.86 19.56 36.39
C TYR A 469 28.62 20.39 36.77
N ARG A 470 28.70 21.73 36.70
CA ARG A 470 27.63 22.60 37.15
C ARG A 470 26.34 22.39 36.37
N SER A 471 26.39 22.46 35.04
CA SER A 471 25.22 22.27 34.17
C SER A 471 24.66 20.86 34.30
N LYS A 472 25.53 19.85 34.44
CA LYS A 472 25.15 18.46 34.66
C LYS A 472 24.39 18.28 35.99
N LEU A 473 24.89 18.88 37.07
CA LEU A 473 24.21 18.86 38.38
C LEU A 473 22.88 19.60 38.33
N GLN A 474 22.81 20.79 37.73
CA GLN A 474 21.57 21.54 37.59
C GLN A 474 20.51 20.75 36.80
N ALA A 475 20.90 20.15 35.66
CA ALA A 475 20.01 19.32 34.86
C ALA A 475 19.52 18.07 35.61
N ALA A 476 20.31 17.54 36.56
CA ALA A 476 19.95 16.39 37.37
C ALA A 476 19.20 16.73 38.67
N GLY A 477 18.87 18.02 38.91
CA GLY A 477 18.15 18.45 40.12
C GLY A 477 19.04 18.79 41.33
N GLY A 478 20.32 19.07 41.10
CA GLY A 478 21.28 19.53 42.11
C GLY A 478 22.00 18.39 42.86
N PRO A 479 22.95 18.71 43.76
CA PRO A 479 23.72 17.70 44.48
C PRO A 479 22.87 16.93 45.51
N LEU A 480 23.33 15.74 45.89
CA LEU A 480 22.80 14.93 46.99
C LEU A 480 23.77 14.96 48.18
N ASP A 481 23.22 15.02 49.39
CA ASP A 481 23.93 14.77 50.66
C ASP A 481 25.37 15.33 50.78
N ALA A 482 25.58 16.58 50.37
CA ALA A 482 26.88 17.24 50.43
C ALA A 482 27.46 17.31 51.86
N LYS A 483 26.57 17.30 52.86
CA LYS A 483 26.91 17.44 54.29
C LYS A 483 27.65 16.23 54.84
N ALA A 484 27.43 15.04 54.29
CA ALA A 484 28.09 13.81 54.73
C ALA A 484 29.62 13.85 54.59
N TYR A 485 30.15 14.74 53.75
CA TYR A 485 31.58 14.87 53.46
C TYR A 485 32.24 16.09 54.11
N GLY A 486 31.54 16.74 55.03
CA GLY A 486 32.04 17.85 55.84
C GLY A 486 31.78 19.25 55.27
N PRO A 487 31.94 20.30 56.11
CA PRO A 487 31.49 21.66 55.81
C PRO A 487 32.24 22.32 54.64
N ARG A 488 33.50 21.94 54.42
CA ARG A 488 34.31 22.50 53.31
C ARG A 488 33.81 22.00 51.95
N VAL A 489 33.51 20.71 51.82
CA VAL A 489 32.94 20.13 50.59
C VAL A 489 31.55 20.70 50.32
N GLU A 490 30.72 20.82 51.36
CA GLU A 490 29.42 21.50 51.26
C GLU A 490 29.58 22.92 50.71
N ARG A 491 30.53 23.70 51.25
CA ARG A 491 30.81 25.06 50.78
C ARG A 491 31.24 25.10 49.32
N VAL A 492 32.11 24.18 48.88
CA VAL A 492 32.54 24.07 47.47
C VAL A 492 31.33 23.85 46.55
N LEU A 493 30.43 22.94 46.89
CA LEU A 493 29.24 22.65 46.08
C LEU A 493 28.24 23.81 46.08
N GLN A 494 28.07 24.53 47.20
CA GLN A 494 27.27 25.75 47.24
C GLN A 494 27.84 26.84 46.32
N LEU A 495 29.15 27.07 46.37
CA LEU A 495 29.83 28.05 45.50
C LEU A 495 29.71 27.65 44.02
N LEU A 496 29.89 26.37 43.70
CA LEU A 496 29.74 25.84 42.34
C LEU A 496 28.37 26.18 41.73
N LEU A 497 27.30 26.06 42.52
CA LEU A 497 25.94 26.35 42.06
C LEU A 497 25.62 27.85 42.00
N ALA A 498 26.22 28.65 42.89
CA ALA A 498 26.00 30.10 42.99
C ALA A 498 26.65 30.92 41.86
N GLN A 499 27.74 30.43 41.25
CA GLN A 499 28.59 31.18 40.29
C GLN A 499 27.96 31.43 38.89
N GLY A 500 26.65 31.60 38.77
CA GLY A 500 26.04 32.07 37.51
C GLY A 500 24.54 32.05 37.55
N GLY A 501 23.99 32.59 38.64
CA GLY A 501 22.82 33.43 38.50
C GLY A 501 23.24 34.80 37.99
#